data_AF-A0A2N1NMQ8-F1
#
_entry.id   AF-A0A2N1NMQ8-F1
#
_cell.length_a   1.000
_cell.length_b   1.000
_cell.length_c   1.000
_cell.angle_alpha   90.00
_cell.angle_beta   90.00
_cell.angle_gamma   90.00
#
_symmetry.space_group_name_H-M   'P 1'
#
loop_
_entity.id
_entity.type
_entity.pdbx_description
1 polymer ?
#
loop_
_entity_poly.entity_id
_entity_poly.type
_entity_poly.pdbx_seq_one_letter_code
_entity_poly.pdbx_strand_id
1 'polypeptide(L)'
;MEIGEDNNRVSYLIQKAEILAEIELFYLLPHQRRWETWFPEVIHYYADVDKTRIEIKRLIEVGEWDTKEFTEMRENLLKLLEIKHNPIDNEVIMKKLEKLEELEKSYDKKLEKLDKLEKLEELLEEIRAK
;
A
#
# COMPACT_ATOMS: atom_id res chain seq x y z
N MET A 1 -31.49 -0.08 16.42
CA MET A 1 -30.71 0.61 15.37
C MET A 1 -29.45 -0.21 15.18
N GLU A 2 -29.50 -1.18 14.26
CA GLU A 2 -28.36 -2.03 13.92
C GLU A 2 -27.36 -1.19 13.13
N ILE A 3 -26.16 -1.05 13.66
CA ILE A 3 -25.06 -0.40 12.97
C ILE A 3 -24.33 -1.51 12.21
N GLY A 4 -24.26 -1.40 10.87
CA GLY A 4 -23.63 -2.39 9.99
C GLY A 4 -22.26 -2.84 10.51
N GLU A 5 -22.12 -4.15 10.69
CA GLU A 5 -21.29 -4.76 11.74
C GLU A 5 -19.77 -4.68 11.55
N ASP A 6 -19.25 -4.45 10.33
CA ASP A 6 -17.80 -4.50 10.10
C ASP A 6 -17.12 -3.12 9.97
N ASN A 7 -17.81 -2.08 9.48
CA ASN A 7 -17.18 -0.76 9.28
C ASN A 7 -17.16 0.10 10.56
N ASN A 8 -18.01 -0.20 11.54
CA ASN A 8 -18.06 0.53 12.81
C ASN A 8 -16.91 0.12 13.76
N ARG A 9 -16.58 -1.17 13.81
CA ARG A 9 -15.60 -1.68 14.79
C ARG A 9 -14.17 -1.24 14.46
N VAL A 10 -13.77 -1.33 13.20
CA VAL A 10 -12.44 -0.88 12.75
C VAL A 10 -12.31 0.63 12.93
N SER A 11 -13.32 1.39 12.49
CA SER A 11 -13.36 2.85 12.68
C SER A 11 -13.32 3.25 14.16
N TYR A 12 -14.04 2.53 15.02
CA TYR A 12 -14.02 2.74 16.47
C TYR A 12 -12.64 2.49 17.07
N LEU A 13 -11.94 1.44 16.63
CA LEU A 13 -10.60 1.13 17.11
C LEU A 13 -9.56 2.15 16.63
N ILE A 14 -9.67 2.61 15.38
CA ILE A 14 -8.83 3.69 14.84
C ILE A 14 -9.05 4.97 15.65
N GLN A 15 -10.29 5.39 15.84
CA GLN A 15 -10.62 6.57 16.66
C GLN A 15 -10.11 6.41 18.10
N LYS A 16 -10.24 5.22 18.68
CA LYS A 16 -9.73 4.95 20.04
C LYS A 16 -8.20 5.05 20.09
N ALA A 17 -7.48 4.59 19.06
CA ALA A 17 -6.03 4.71 18.96
C ALA A 17 -5.59 6.17 18.77
N GLU A 18 -6.28 6.93 17.91
CA GLU A 18 -6.06 8.36 17.72
C GLU A 18 -6.23 9.14 19.03
N ILE A 19 -7.34 8.92 19.74
CA ILE A 19 -7.61 9.54 21.04
C ILE A 19 -6.53 9.18 22.07
N LEU A 20 -6.08 7.92 22.10
CA LEU A 20 -5.00 7.50 23.01
C LEU A 20 -3.67 8.22 22.69
N ALA A 21 -3.32 8.36 21.41
CA ALA A 21 -2.13 9.07 20.99
C ALA A 21 -2.20 10.57 21.32
N GLU A 22 -3.37 11.20 21.17
CA GLU A 22 -3.59 12.59 21.58
C GLU A 22 -3.47 12.77 23.10
N ILE A 23 -4.05 11.86 23.88
CA ILE A 23 -3.90 11.85 25.34
C ILE A 23 -2.42 11.75 25.71
N GLU A 24 -1.68 10.85 25.07
CA GLU A 24 -0.26 10.65 25.34
C GLU A 24 0.58 11.88 25.00
N LEU A 25 0.32 12.50 23.84
CA LEU A 25 1.11 13.62 23.34
C LEU A 25 0.84 14.92 24.09
N PHE A 26 -0.43 15.19 24.43
CA PHE A 26 -0.86 16.50 24.93
C PHE A 26 -1.25 16.52 26.41
N TYR A 27 -1.72 15.40 26.98
CA TYR A 27 -2.37 15.41 28.29
C TYR A 27 -1.61 14.66 29.39
N LEU A 28 -0.46 14.02 29.06
CA LEU A 28 0.38 13.33 30.04
C LEU A 28 1.68 14.08 30.35
N LEU A 29 1.93 14.31 31.63
CA LEU A 29 3.21 14.83 32.11
C LEU A 29 4.33 13.82 31.85
N PRO A 30 5.60 14.26 31.65
CA PRO A 30 6.71 13.38 31.31
C PRO A 30 6.94 12.21 32.27
N HIS A 31 6.55 12.34 33.55
CA HIS A 31 6.66 11.27 34.53
C HIS A 31 5.52 10.25 34.46
N GLN A 32 4.33 10.64 33.97
CA GLN A 32 3.19 9.73 33.76
C GLN A 32 3.42 8.84 32.52
N ARG A 33 4.04 9.39 31.46
CA ARG A 33 4.45 8.60 30.28
C ARG A 33 5.49 7.52 30.60
N ARG A 34 6.26 7.69 31.67
CA ARG A 34 7.27 6.72 32.13
C ARG A 34 6.70 5.72 33.14
N TRP A 35 5.41 5.77 33.44
CA TRP A 35 4.76 4.77 34.28
C TRP A 35 4.32 3.60 33.41
N GLU A 36 5.10 2.51 33.44
CA GLU A 36 4.84 1.25 32.74
C GLU A 36 3.46 0.65 33.06
N THR A 37 2.85 1.01 34.19
CA THR A 37 1.51 0.55 34.58
C THR A 37 0.37 1.27 33.87
N TRP A 38 0.62 2.45 33.27
CA TRP A 38 -0.43 3.27 32.66
C TRP A 38 -0.66 2.94 31.18
N PHE A 39 0.37 2.48 30.46
CA PHE A 39 0.24 2.03 29.08
C PHE A 39 0.70 0.58 28.95
N PRO A 40 -0.15 -0.31 28.42
CA PRO A 40 0.27 -1.68 28.17
C PRO A 40 1.35 -1.67 27.08
N GLU A 41 2.46 -2.36 27.34
CA GLU A 41 3.52 -2.58 26.35
C GLU A 41 3.00 -3.35 25.12
N VAL A 42 2.01 -4.24 25.34
CA VAL A 42 1.39 -5.08 24.30
C VAL A 42 -0.12 -5.01 24.42
N ILE A 43 -0.80 -4.73 23.30
CA ILE A 43 -2.26 -4.77 23.21
C ILE A 43 -2.68 -6.08 22.53
N HIS A 44 -3.34 -6.97 23.26
CA HIS A 44 -3.90 -8.20 22.69
C HIS A 44 -5.23 -7.91 21.99
N TYR A 45 -5.35 -8.31 20.73
CA TYR A 45 -6.59 -8.21 19.97
C TYR A 45 -7.01 -9.56 19.41
N TYR A 46 -8.32 -9.83 19.46
CA TYR A 46 -8.91 -11.00 18.83
C TYR A 46 -9.30 -10.66 17.39
N ALA A 47 -8.59 -11.25 16.44
CA ALA A 47 -8.92 -11.20 15.02
C ALA A 47 -9.46 -12.56 14.56
N ASP A 48 -10.49 -12.53 13.71
CA ASP A 48 -11.01 -13.71 13.05
C ASP A 48 -9.97 -14.24 12.05
N VAL A 49 -9.67 -15.54 12.10
CA VAL A 49 -8.62 -16.18 11.29
C VAL A 49 -8.91 -16.04 9.79
N ASP A 50 -10.17 -16.22 9.38
CA ASP A 50 -10.56 -16.17 7.97
C ASP A 50 -10.54 -14.75 7.44
N LYS A 51 -11.07 -13.79 8.22
CA LYS A 51 -10.98 -12.35 7.85
C LYS A 51 -9.52 -11.90 7.74
N THR A 52 -8.66 -12.34 8.66
CA THR A 52 -7.23 -12.00 8.66
C THR A 52 -6.54 -12.58 7.42
N ARG A 53 -6.83 -13.83 7.05
CA ARG A 53 -6.30 -14.45 5.83
C ARG A 53 -6.69 -13.69 4.56
N ILE A 54 -7.94 -13.23 4.47
CA ILE A 54 -8.43 -12.45 3.33
C ILE A 54 -7.66 -11.14 3.22
N GLU A 55 -7.53 -10.42 4.33
CA GLU A 55 -6.90 -9.10 4.34
C GLU A 55 -5.40 -9.16 4.03
N ILE A 56 -4.68 -10.16 4.58
CA ILE A 56 -3.25 -10.34 4.26
C ILE A 56 -3.05 -10.62 2.78
N LYS A 57 -3.90 -11.46 2.16
CA LYS A 57 -3.83 -11.71 0.71
C LYS A 57 -4.07 -10.41 -0.08
N ARG A 58 -5.05 -9.60 0.31
CA ARG A 58 -5.30 -8.28 -0.29
C ARG A 58 -4.07 -7.38 -0.21
N LEU A 59 -3.42 -7.32 0.95
CA LEU A 59 -2.21 -6.50 1.17
C LEU A 59 -1.02 -6.99 0.33
N ILE A 60 -0.87 -8.30 0.15
CA ILE A 60 0.15 -8.90 -0.73
C ILE A 60 -0.12 -8.50 -2.20
N GLU A 61 -1.37 -8.64 -2.67
CA GLU A 61 -1.76 -8.27 -4.04
C GLU A 61 -1.52 -6.78 -4.33
N VAL A 62 -1.81 -5.90 -3.37
CA VAL A 62 -1.55 -4.45 -3.48
C VAL A 62 -0.06 -4.15 -3.39
N GLY A 63 0.73 -5.01 -2.74
CA GLY A 63 2.17 -4.82 -2.51
C GLY A 63 2.49 -3.97 -1.28
N GLU A 64 1.55 -3.83 -0.34
CA GLU A 64 1.72 -3.11 0.92
C GLU A 64 2.25 -4.01 2.04
N TRP A 65 2.15 -5.33 1.88
CA TRP A 65 2.55 -6.30 2.89
C TRP A 65 4.05 -6.31 3.20
N ASP A 66 4.91 -6.15 2.19
CA ASP A 66 6.37 -6.28 2.30
C ASP A 66 7.07 -4.97 2.73
N THR A 67 6.62 -4.36 3.84
CA THR A 67 7.30 -3.26 4.53
C THR A 67 8.53 -3.74 5.32
N LYS A 68 9.50 -2.83 5.56
CA LYS A 68 10.74 -3.11 6.30
C LYS A 68 10.53 -3.30 7.82
N GLU A 69 9.37 -2.93 8.34
CA GLU A 69 9.07 -3.00 9.77
C GLU A 69 8.41 -4.34 10.13
N PHE A 70 8.71 -4.84 11.34
CA PHE A 70 8.11 -6.04 11.93
C PHE A 70 8.22 -7.32 11.08
N THR A 71 9.31 -7.47 10.30
CA THR A 71 9.54 -8.61 9.40
C THR A 71 9.37 -9.95 10.09
N GLU A 72 9.98 -10.14 11.27
CA GLU A 72 9.90 -11.39 12.04
C GLU A 72 8.46 -11.70 12.47
N MET A 73 7.73 -10.71 12.97
CA MET A 73 6.34 -10.88 13.41
C MET A 73 5.42 -11.23 12.24
N ARG A 74 5.66 -10.65 11.06
CA ARG A 74 4.91 -10.93 9.83
C ARG A 74 5.17 -12.34 9.30
N GLU A 75 6.43 -12.78 9.29
CA GLU A 75 6.76 -14.16 8.93
C GLU A 75 6.11 -15.17 9.88
N ASN A 76 6.14 -14.88 11.17
CA ASN A 76 5.48 -15.72 12.18
C ASN A 76 3.96 -15.75 11.97
N LEU A 77 3.34 -14.63 11.61
CA LEU A 77 1.92 -14.57 11.29
C LEU A 77 1.56 -15.37 10.04
N LEU A 78 2.37 -15.28 8.97
CA LEU A 78 2.17 -16.08 7.76
C LEU A 78 2.27 -17.58 8.03
N LYS A 79 3.25 -18.00 8.85
CA LYS A 79 3.39 -19.38 9.31
C LYS A 79 2.17 -19.83 10.11
N LEU A 80 1.71 -19.01 11.07
CA LEU A 80 0.53 -19.30 11.89
C LEU A 80 -0.74 -19.46 11.05
N LEU A 81 -0.90 -18.61 10.05
CA LEU A 81 -2.08 -18.61 9.17
C LEU A 81 -1.94 -19.57 7.99
N GLU A 82 -0.82 -20.28 7.87
CA GLU A 82 -0.49 -21.21 6.77
C GLU A 82 -0.55 -20.55 5.37
N ILE A 83 -0.21 -19.27 5.30
CA ILE A 83 -0.18 -18.51 4.04
C ILE A 83 1.21 -18.68 3.42
N LYS A 84 1.25 -19.27 2.23
CA LYS A 84 2.46 -19.28 1.40
C LYS A 84 2.58 -17.91 0.73
N HIS A 85 3.49 -17.09 1.25
CA HIS A 85 3.92 -15.84 0.62
C HIS A 85 5.40 -15.94 0.35
N ASN A 86 5.79 -15.70 -0.90
CA ASN A 86 7.20 -15.55 -1.25
C ASN A 86 7.37 -14.05 -1.58
N PRO A 87 8.12 -13.27 -0.79
CA PRO A 87 8.24 -11.82 -0.99
C PRO A 87 8.83 -11.46 -2.36
N ILE A 88 9.54 -12.42 -2.98
CA ILE A 88 9.90 -12.39 -4.38
C ILE A 88 8.73 -13.03 -5.16
N ASP A 89 7.58 -12.35 -5.17
CA ASP A 89 6.45 -12.80 -5.97
C ASP A 89 6.69 -12.37 -7.41
N ASN A 90 7.46 -13.22 -8.12
CA ASN A 90 7.77 -13.05 -9.52
C ASN A 90 6.49 -12.77 -10.33
N GLU A 91 5.31 -13.25 -9.92
CA GLU A 91 4.08 -13.05 -10.66
C GLU A 91 3.60 -11.58 -10.67
N VAL A 92 3.68 -10.88 -9.52
CA VAL A 92 3.33 -9.46 -9.44
C VAL A 92 4.35 -8.61 -10.20
N ILE A 93 5.64 -8.96 -10.09
CA ILE A 93 6.72 -8.31 -10.82
C ILE A 93 6.53 -8.51 -12.34
N MET A 94 6.18 -9.73 -12.78
CA MET A 94 5.91 -10.05 -14.18
C MET A 94 4.71 -9.27 -14.72
N LYS A 95 3.59 -9.21 -13.98
CA LYS A 95 2.42 -8.39 -14.40
C LYS A 95 2.75 -6.90 -14.49
N LYS A 96 3.61 -6.38 -13.60
CA LYS A 96 4.08 -4.98 -13.69
C LYS A 96 5.03 -4.77 -14.88
N LEU A 97 5.92 -5.73 -15.16
CA LEU A 97 6.80 -5.73 -16.33
C LEU A 97 6.01 -5.74 -17.65
N GLU A 98 5.02 -6.62 -17.77
CA GLU A 98 4.15 -6.72 -18.97
C GLU A 98 3.46 -5.37 -19.26
N LYS A 99 2.89 -4.73 -18.23
CA LYS A 99 2.26 -3.41 -18.38
C LYS A 99 3.25 -2.31 -18.79
N LEU A 100 4.48 -2.35 -18.28
CA LEU A 100 5.52 -1.41 -18.68
C LEU A 100 5.94 -1.62 -20.13
N GLU A 101 6.06 -2.86 -20.57
CA GLU A 101 6.42 -3.21 -21.95
C GLU A 101 5.32 -2.78 -22.96
N GLU A 102 4.04 -2.93 -22.59
CA GLU A 102 2.93 -2.42 -23.39
C GLU A 102 2.94 -0.88 -23.49
N LEU A 103 3.27 -0.21 -22.38
CA LEU A 103 3.34 1.24 -22.32
C LEU A 103 4.49 1.78 -23.17
N GLU A 104 5.66 1.14 -23.11
CA GLU A 104 6.83 1.46 -23.94
C GLU A 104 6.49 1.37 -25.44
N LYS A 105 5.90 0.24 -25.88
CA LYS A 105 5.42 0.07 -27.26
C LYS A 105 4.41 1.13 -27.69
N SER A 106 3.60 1.64 -26.76
CA SER A 106 2.64 2.72 -27.02
C SER A 106 3.35 4.06 -27.21
N TYR A 107 4.39 4.34 -26.42
CA TYR A 107 5.21 5.54 -26.55
C TYR A 107 6.04 5.54 -27.84
N ASP A 108 6.65 4.42 -28.23
CA ASP A 108 7.41 4.31 -29.48
C ASP A 108 6.53 4.65 -30.69
N LYS A 109 5.30 4.13 -30.73
CA LYS A 109 4.32 4.45 -31.79
C LYS A 109 3.93 5.93 -31.81
N LYS A 110 3.91 6.61 -30.66
CA LYS A 110 3.63 8.05 -30.59
C LYS A 110 4.85 8.84 -31.08
N LEU A 111 6.06 8.40 -30.75
CA LEU A 111 7.30 9.02 -31.18
C LEU A 111 7.43 8.99 -32.71
N GLU A 112 7.18 7.84 -33.34
CA GLU A 112 7.18 7.72 -34.81
C GLU A 112 6.17 8.65 -35.51
N LYS A 113 5.03 8.93 -34.86
CA LYS A 113 4.03 9.85 -35.39
C LYS A 113 4.49 11.30 -35.26
N LEU A 114 5.20 11.63 -34.18
CA LEU A 114 5.76 12.95 -33.92
C LEU A 114 6.85 13.29 -34.95
N ASP A 115 7.76 12.36 -35.21
CA ASP A 115 8.83 12.51 -36.23
C ASP A 115 8.25 12.77 -37.64
N LYS A 116 7.11 12.17 -37.95
CA LYS A 116 6.40 12.40 -39.24
C LYS A 116 5.77 13.79 -39.29
N LEU A 117 5.30 14.30 -38.15
CA LEU A 117 4.72 15.64 -38.05
C LEU A 117 5.80 16.72 -38.21
N GLU A 118 6.94 16.55 -37.55
CA GLU A 118 8.08 17.47 -37.62
C GLU A 118 8.59 17.61 -39.06
N LYS A 119 8.74 16.50 -39.78
CA LYS A 119 9.09 16.51 -41.22
C LYS A 119 8.07 17.25 -42.08
N LEU A 120 6.78 17.17 -41.75
CA LEU A 120 5.74 17.91 -42.48
C LEU A 120 5.80 19.41 -42.19
N GLU A 121 6.13 19.81 -40.96
CA GLU A 121 6.33 21.22 -40.59
C GLU A 121 7.55 21.82 -41.31
N GLU A 122 8.69 21.10 -41.37
CA GLU A 122 9.87 21.53 -42.13
C GLU A 122 9.53 21.77 -43.61
N LEU A 123 8.81 20.84 -44.25
CA LEU A 123 8.37 20.98 -45.64
C LEU A 123 7.42 22.17 -45.83
N LEU A 124 6.55 22.46 -44.85
CA LEU A 124 5.64 23.61 -44.90
C LEU A 124 6.38 24.94 -44.81
N GLU A 125 7.38 25.04 -43.95
CA GLU A 125 8.23 26.24 -43.84
C GLU A 125 9.07 26.46 -45.12
N GLU A 126 9.60 25.39 -45.73
CA GLU A 126 10.29 25.50 -47.02
C GLU A 126 9.38 26.01 -48.15
N ILE A 127 8.11 25.60 -48.18
CA ILE A 127 7.13 26.08 -49.16
C ILE A 127 6.80 27.56 -48.91
N ARG A 128 6.64 27.98 -47.65
CA ARG A 128 6.34 29.37 -47.28
C ARG A 128 7.49 30.34 -47.56
N ALA A 129 8.73 29.86 -47.57
CA ALA A 129 9.93 30.66 -47.83
C ALA A 129 10.20 30.91 -49.33
N LYS A 130 9.45 30.27 -50.24
CA LYS A 130 9.50 30.49 -51.70
C LYS A 130 8.40 31.43 -52.18
#